data_AF-A0A376UFB7-F1
#
_entry.id   AF-A0A376UFB7-F1
#
_cell.length_a   1.000
_cell.length_b   1.000
_cell.length_c   1.000
_cell.angle_alpha   90.00
_cell.angle_beta   90.00
_cell.angle_gamma   90.00
#
_symmetry.space_group_name_H-M   'P 1'
#
loop_
_entity.id
_entity.type
_entity.pdbx_description
1 polymer ?
#
loop_
_entity_poly.entity_id
_entity_poly.type
_entity_poly.pdbx_seq_one_letter_code
_entity_poly.pdbx_strand_id
1 'polypeptide(L)'
;MIGAGPAGLAAGYFLARAGHPVTLFEREANAGGVVKNIIPQFRIPAELIQHDIDFVADHGVKFEYGCSPDLTIEQLKNQGFHYVLIATGTDKNSGVKLAGDNQNVWKSLPFLREYNKGTALKLGKHVVVVRGG
;
A
#
# COMPACT_ATOMS: atom_id res chain seq x y z
N MET A 1 -5.87 12.54 4.46
CA MET A 1 -5.18 11.41 5.12
C MET A 1 -4.07 10.92 4.21
N ILE A 2 -2.92 10.52 4.75
CA ILE A 2 -1.77 10.04 3.96
C ILE A 2 -1.71 8.51 4.06
N GLY A 3 -1.89 7.83 2.92
CA GLY A 3 -1.98 6.38 2.78
C GLY A 3 -3.41 5.89 2.56
N ALA A 4 -3.62 5.10 1.50
CA ALA A 4 -4.89 4.48 1.14
C ALA A 4 -4.90 2.95 1.35
N GLY A 5 -4.16 2.47 2.35
CA GLY A 5 -4.27 1.10 2.85
C GLY A 5 -5.50 0.89 3.76
N PRO A 6 -5.65 -0.30 4.37
CA PRO A 6 -6.83 -0.65 5.19
C PRO A 6 -7.15 0.37 6.29
N ALA A 7 -6.14 0.89 6.99
CA ALA A 7 -6.33 1.91 8.02
C ALA A 7 -6.86 3.23 7.45
N GLY A 8 -6.34 3.67 6.30
CA GLY A 8 -6.80 4.88 5.61
C GLY A 8 -8.23 4.70 5.10
N LEU A 9 -8.54 3.58 4.45
CA LEU A 9 -9.89 3.28 3.96
C LEU A 9 -10.92 3.27 5.08
N ALA A 10 -10.65 2.56 6.18
CA ALA A 10 -11.56 2.47 7.32
C ALA A 10 -11.77 3.83 7.99
N ALA A 11 -10.69 4.56 8.32
CA ALA A 11 -10.79 5.88 8.92
C ALA A 11 -11.56 6.87 8.01
N GLY A 12 -11.32 6.79 6.70
CA GLY A 12 -11.94 7.68 5.72
C GLY A 12 -13.44 7.45 5.64
N TYR A 13 -13.85 6.18 5.58
CA TYR A 13 -15.25 5.81 5.61
C TYR A 13 -15.97 6.35 6.85
N PHE A 14 -15.45 6.10 8.05
CA PHE A 14 -16.12 6.53 9.28
C PHE A 14 -16.18 8.06 9.41
N LEU A 15 -15.13 8.78 8.99
CA LEU A 15 -15.10 10.24 9.00
C LEU A 15 -16.05 10.84 7.96
N ALA A 16 -16.10 10.29 6.75
CA ALA A 16 -17.04 10.71 5.70
C ALA A 16 -18.49 10.50 6.14
N ARG A 17 -18.79 9.35 6.75
CA ARG A 17 -20.11 9.05 7.32
C ARG A 17 -20.50 9.99 8.48
N ALA A 18 -19.52 10.50 9.22
CA ALA A 18 -19.73 11.51 10.25
C ALA A 18 -19.91 12.94 9.69
N GLY A 19 -19.87 13.12 8.37
CA GLY A 19 -20.09 14.40 7.70
C GLY A 19 -18.82 15.21 7.43
N HIS A 20 -17.63 14.64 7.62
CA HIS A 20 -16.38 15.32 7.30
C HIS A 20 -15.99 15.08 5.83
N PRO A 21 -15.57 16.10 5.06
CA PRO A 21 -14.96 15.88 3.76
C PRO A 21 -13.58 15.23 3.95
N VAL A 22 -13.34 14.09 3.29
CA VAL A 22 -12.09 13.33 3.42
C VAL A 22 -11.46 13.07 2.05
N THR A 23 -10.16 13.33 1.96
CA THR A 23 -9.30 12.93 0.84
C THR A 23 -8.19 12.01 1.33
N LEU A 24 -7.95 10.90 0.63
CA LEU A 24 -6.81 9.98 0.84
C LEU A 24 -5.76 10.27 -0.22
N PHE A 25 -4.56 10.59 0.23
CA PHE A 25 -3.38 10.78 -0.61
C PHE A 25 -2.57 9.49 -0.62
N GLU A 26 -2.35 8.91 -1.78
CA GLU A 26 -1.66 7.64 -1.97
C GLU A 26 -0.51 7.79 -2.97
N ARG A 27 0.64 7.23 -2.64
CA ARG A 27 1.83 7.27 -3.48
C ARG A 27 1.68 6.34 -4.69
N GLU A 28 1.07 5.18 -4.48
CA GLU A 28 0.85 4.21 -5.54
C GLU A 28 -0.28 4.66 -6.50
N ALA A 29 -0.40 4.01 -7.65
CA ALA A 29 -1.45 4.30 -8.64
C ALA A 29 -2.83 3.75 -8.24
N ASN A 30 -2.96 3.14 -7.06
CA ASN A 30 -4.16 2.47 -6.59
C ASN A 30 -4.28 2.51 -5.05
N ALA A 31 -5.51 2.45 -4.55
CA ALA A 31 -5.79 2.21 -3.14
C ALA A 31 -5.64 0.72 -2.77
N GLY A 32 -5.62 0.41 -1.48
CA GLY A 32 -5.55 -0.94 -0.92
C GLY A 32 -4.20 -1.27 -0.28
N GLY A 33 -3.14 -0.52 -0.55
CA GLY A 33 -1.84 -0.69 0.11
C GLY A 33 -1.30 -2.13 0.04
N VAL A 34 -0.82 -2.66 1.17
CA VAL A 34 -0.23 -4.01 1.26
C VAL A 34 -1.19 -5.11 0.81
N VAL A 35 -2.48 -5.02 1.15
CA VAL A 35 -3.44 -6.09 0.81
C VAL A 35 -3.64 -6.24 -0.70
N LYS A 36 -3.57 -5.14 -1.46
CA LYS A 36 -3.67 -5.15 -2.92
C LYS A 36 -2.33 -5.42 -3.60
N ASN A 37 -1.27 -4.77 -3.14
CA ASN A 37 -0.01 -4.69 -3.87
C ASN A 37 1.03 -5.74 -3.46
N ILE A 38 0.85 -6.42 -2.33
CA ILE A 38 1.84 -7.35 -1.76
C ILE A 38 1.23 -8.72 -1.45
N ILE A 39 0.04 -8.81 -0.87
CA ILE A 39 -0.54 -10.11 -0.53
C ILE A 39 -0.88 -10.86 -1.83
N PRO A 40 -0.49 -12.15 -1.97
CA PRO A 40 -0.83 -12.91 -3.17
C PRO A 40 -2.34 -13.05 -3.39
N GLN A 41 -2.78 -12.91 -4.64
CA GLN A 41 -4.21 -12.93 -5.01
C GLN A 41 -4.93 -14.24 -4.67
N PHE A 42 -4.20 -15.36 -4.61
CA PHE A 42 -4.80 -16.64 -4.19
C PHE A 42 -5.20 -16.66 -2.70
N ARG A 43 -4.71 -15.71 -1.88
CA ARG A 43 -5.13 -15.56 -0.47
C ARG A 43 -6.28 -14.57 -0.32
N ILE A 44 -6.23 -13.46 -1.06
CA ILE A 44 -7.25 -12.41 -1.04
C ILE A 44 -7.54 -12.01 -2.49
N PRO A 45 -8.73 -12.35 -3.02
CA PRO A 45 -9.11 -11.99 -4.38
C PRO A 45 -9.11 -10.47 -4.59
N ALA A 46 -8.61 -10.04 -5.75
CA ALA A 46 -8.44 -8.62 -6.06
C ALA A 46 -9.79 -7.88 -6.17
N GLU A 47 -10.83 -8.58 -6.61
CA GLU A 47 -12.20 -8.10 -6.72
C GLU A 47 -12.82 -7.74 -5.37
N LEU A 48 -12.50 -8.47 -4.29
CA LEU A 48 -13.00 -8.15 -2.96
C LEU A 48 -12.35 -6.88 -2.41
N ILE A 49 -11.05 -6.73 -2.64
CA ILE A 49 -10.32 -5.50 -2.26
C ILE A 49 -10.86 -4.30 -3.06
N GLN A 50 -11.15 -4.50 -4.35
CA GLN A 50 -11.73 -3.43 -5.17
C GLN A 50 -13.15 -3.07 -4.70
N HIS A 51 -13.98 -4.05 -4.35
CA HIS A 51 -15.29 -3.82 -3.77
C HIS A 51 -15.22 -2.94 -2.52
N ASP A 52 -14.29 -3.22 -1.59
CA ASP A 52 -14.11 -2.40 -0.39
C ASP A 52 -13.67 -0.97 -0.73
N ILE A 53 -12.80 -0.79 -1.72
CA ILE A 53 -12.36 0.54 -2.17
C ILE A 53 -13.53 1.32 -2.77
N ASP A 54 -14.31 0.69 -3.65
CA ASP A 54 -15.46 1.30 -4.32
C ASP A 54 -16.53 1.67 -3.28
N PHE A 55 -16.82 0.77 -2.34
CA PHE A 55 -17.72 1.04 -1.21
C PHE A 55 -17.29 2.29 -0.44
N VAL A 56 -16.00 2.45 -0.15
CA VAL A 56 -15.50 3.65 0.55
C VAL A 56 -15.63 4.91 -0.31
N ALA A 57 -15.36 4.82 -1.61
CA ALA A 57 -15.50 5.92 -2.55
C ALA A 57 -16.96 6.40 -2.67
N ASP A 58 -17.91 5.45 -2.76
CA ASP A 58 -19.36 5.70 -2.84
C ASP A 58 -19.89 6.42 -1.60
N HIS A 59 -19.20 6.31 -0.46
CA HIS A 59 -19.51 7.05 0.77
C HIS A 59 -18.84 8.44 0.85
N GLY A 60 -18.38 8.98 -0.28
CA GLY A 60 -17.92 10.36 -0.41
C GLY A 60 -16.44 10.58 -0.10
N VAL A 61 -15.68 9.50 0.09
CA VAL A 61 -14.22 9.59 0.26
C VAL A 61 -13.55 9.82 -1.09
N LYS A 62 -12.71 10.86 -1.17
CA LYS A 62 -11.93 11.17 -2.37
C LYS A 62 -10.55 10.53 -2.31
N PHE A 63 -10.01 10.18 -3.47
CA PHE A 63 -8.67 9.62 -3.61
C PHE A 63 -7.82 10.49 -4.53
N GLU A 64 -6.59 10.76 -4.10
CA GLU A 64 -5.53 11.30 -4.95
C GLU A 64 -4.39 10.30 -4.98
N TYR A 65 -4.13 9.76 -6.18
CA TYR A 65 -3.10 8.77 -6.43
C TYR A 65 -1.83 9.40 -7.00
N GLY A 66 -0.70 8.69 -6.92
CA GLY A 66 0.57 9.16 -7.46
C GLY A 66 1.15 10.36 -6.71
N CYS A 67 0.80 10.55 -5.44
CA CYS A 67 1.31 11.65 -4.63
C CYS A 67 2.83 11.50 -4.39
N SER A 68 3.51 12.64 -4.25
CA SER A 68 4.94 12.65 -3.92
C SER A 68 5.21 11.88 -2.61
N PRO A 69 6.26 11.04 -2.54
CA PRO A 69 6.69 10.43 -1.28
C PRO A 69 7.13 11.48 -0.23
N ASP A 70 7.45 12.70 -0.68
CA ASP A 70 7.88 13.81 0.16
C ASP A 70 6.71 14.75 0.54
N LEU A 71 5.46 14.32 0.31
CA LEU A 71 4.28 15.08 0.71
C LEU A 71 4.32 15.39 2.21
N THR A 72 4.34 16.68 2.56
CA THR A 72 4.45 17.12 3.95
C THR A 72 3.10 17.52 4.53
N ILE A 73 3.00 17.44 5.86
CA ILE A 73 1.83 17.92 6.61
C ILE A 73 1.61 19.43 6.37
N GLU A 74 2.68 20.20 6.23
CA GLU A 74 2.61 21.64 5.96
C GLU A 74 1.99 21.93 4.59
N GLN A 75 2.39 21.19 3.54
CA GLN A 75 1.78 21.32 2.21
C GLN A 75 0.27 21.06 2.26
N LEU A 76 -0.16 20.04 2.99
CA LEU A 76 -1.59 19.75 3.17
C LEU A 76 -2.31 20.85 3.95
N LYS A 77 -1.69 21.38 5.02
CA LYS A 77 -2.26 22.52 5.75
C LYS A 77 -2.41 23.76 4.86
N ASN A 78 -1.42 24.04 4.01
CA ASN A 78 -1.46 25.15 3.07
C ASN A 78 -2.51 24.97 1.97
N GLN A 79 -2.92 23.73 1.67
CA GLN A 79 -4.05 23.42 0.78
C GLN A 79 -5.42 23.49 1.49
N GLY A 80 -5.46 23.86 2.78
CA GLY A 80 -6.70 24.01 3.55
C GLY A 80 -7.12 22.78 4.35
N PHE A 81 -6.29 21.73 4.44
CA PHE A 81 -6.61 20.58 5.30
C PHE A 81 -6.33 20.91 6.78
N HIS A 82 -7.37 20.87 7.62
CA HIS A 82 -7.25 21.17 9.05
C HIS A 82 -6.69 20.00 9.87
N TYR A 83 -7.05 18.77 9.50
CA TYR A 83 -6.65 17.55 10.20
C TYR A 83 -5.91 16.61 9.25
N VAL A 84 -4.80 16.06 9.71
CA VAL A 84 -4.00 15.10 8.94
C VAL A 84 -3.82 13.83 9.77
N LEU A 85 -4.29 12.71 9.21
CA LEU A 85 -4.08 11.37 9.72
C LEU A 85 -3.05 10.66 8.83
N ILE A 86 -2.05 10.05 9.45
CA ILE A 86 -0.97 9.31 8.79
C ILE A 86 -1.27 7.81 8.92
N ALA A 87 -1.50 7.16 7.78
CA ALA A 87 -1.85 5.74 7.63
C ALA A 87 -0.97 5.06 6.56
N THR A 88 0.29 5.48 6.45
CA THR A 88 1.24 5.00 5.42
C THR A 88 1.75 3.58 5.67
N GLY A 89 1.53 3.03 6.87
CA GLY A 89 1.99 1.69 7.24
C GLY A 89 3.51 1.59 7.37
N THR A 90 4.04 0.38 7.18
CA THR A 90 5.48 0.10 7.29
C THR A 90 6.02 -0.45 5.97
N ASP A 91 6.90 0.33 5.31
CA ASP A 91 7.57 -0.09 4.06
C ASP A 91 9.02 -0.57 4.30
N LYS A 92 9.41 -0.71 5.58
CA LYS A 92 10.79 -1.08 5.93
C LYS A 92 11.03 -2.55 5.66
N ASN A 93 11.74 -2.83 4.57
CA ASN A 93 12.12 -4.18 4.21
C ASN A 93 13.59 -4.48 4.54
N SER A 94 13.80 -5.29 5.58
CA SER A 94 15.12 -5.74 6.01
C SER A 94 15.51 -6.99 5.22
N GLY A 95 16.59 -6.89 4.44
CA GLY A 95 17.19 -8.04 3.78
C GLY A 95 18.18 -8.75 4.70
N VAL A 96 18.56 -9.97 4.34
CA VAL A 96 19.67 -10.69 4.96
C VAL A 96 20.93 -10.43 4.13
N LYS A 97 22.03 -10.10 4.80
CA LYS A 97 23.35 -10.05 4.15
C LYS A 97 23.92 -11.46 4.13
N LEU A 98 24.14 -12.00 2.95
CA LEU A 98 24.85 -13.26 2.76
C LEU A 98 26.31 -12.95 2.38
N ALA A 99 27.24 -13.81 2.76
CA ALA A 99 28.62 -13.70 2.34
C ALA A 99 28.76 -14.01 0.83
N GLY A 100 29.72 -13.35 0.17
CA GLY A 100 29.94 -13.45 -1.28
C GLY A 100 29.10 -12.47 -2.10
N ASP A 101 29.28 -12.49 -3.41
CA ASP A 101 28.53 -11.68 -4.38
C ASP A 101 27.32 -12.46 -4.92
N ASN A 102 26.27 -12.55 -4.10
CA ASN A 102 25.04 -13.23 -4.51
C ASN A 102 24.01 -12.22 -5.04
N GLN A 103 23.79 -12.26 -6.35
CA GLN A 103 22.85 -11.39 -7.06
C GLN A 103 21.38 -11.85 -6.96
N ASN A 104 21.12 -13.08 -6.46
CA ASN A 104 19.79 -13.66 -6.37
C ASN A 104 19.16 -13.53 -4.97
N VAL A 105 19.45 -12.43 -4.27
CA VAL A 105 18.87 -12.15 -2.95
C VAL A 105 17.69 -11.19 -3.09
N TRP A 106 16.48 -11.73 -2.99
CA TRP A 106 15.25 -10.97 -3.10
C TRP A 106 14.73 -10.58 -1.73
N LYS A 107 14.36 -9.31 -1.57
CA LYS A 107 13.57 -8.87 -0.41
C LYS A 107 12.10 -9.28 -0.61
N SER A 108 11.39 -9.57 0.48
CA SER A 108 10.03 -10.13 0.44
C SER A 108 9.01 -9.23 -0.29
N LEU A 109 8.87 -7.96 0.12
CA LEU A 109 7.91 -7.02 -0.50
C LEU A 109 8.15 -6.80 -2.01
N PRO A 110 9.38 -6.49 -2.51
CA PRO A 110 9.63 -6.41 -3.95
C PRO A 110 9.32 -7.71 -4.69
N PHE A 111 9.73 -8.86 -4.14
CA PHE A 111 9.44 -10.17 -4.75
C PHE A 111 7.93 -10.41 -4.90
N LEU A 112 7.16 -10.20 -3.81
CA LEU A 112 5.72 -10.40 -3.82
C LEU A 112 5.00 -9.41 -4.74
N ARG A 113 5.49 -8.17 -4.81
CA ARG A 113 4.97 -7.15 -5.72
C ARG A 113 5.17 -7.55 -7.19
N GLU A 114 6.36 -8.03 -7.55
CA GLU A 114 6.64 -8.50 -8.92
C GLU A 114 5.86 -9.79 -9.25
N TYR A 115 5.71 -10.69 -8.28
CA TYR A 115 4.84 -11.87 -8.42
C TYR A 115 3.39 -11.47 -8.75
N ASN A 116 2.84 -10.50 -8.01
CA ASN A 116 1.47 -10.02 -8.23
C ASN A 116 1.26 -9.31 -9.57
N LYS A 117 2.32 -8.76 -10.18
CA LYS A 117 2.27 -8.19 -11.54
C LYS A 117 2.33 -9.25 -12.65
N GLY A 118 2.56 -10.51 -12.30
CA GLY A 118 2.80 -11.58 -13.27
C GLY A 118 4.17 -11.48 -13.95
N THR A 119 5.12 -10.75 -13.36
CA THR A 119 6.49 -10.65 -13.89
C THR A 119 7.16 -12.03 -13.86
N ALA A 120 7.84 -12.42 -14.94
CA ALA A 120 8.62 -13.65 -14.96
C ALA A 120 9.81 -13.57 -13.98
N LEU A 121 9.72 -14.28 -12.86
CA LEU A 121 10.76 -14.28 -11.82
C LEU A 121 11.84 -15.32 -12.10
N LYS A 122 13.10 -14.89 -12.21
CA LYS A 122 14.26 -15.77 -12.44
C LYS A 122 14.80 -16.35 -11.12
N LEU A 123 14.08 -17.31 -10.54
CA LEU A 123 14.37 -17.83 -9.18
C LEU A 123 15.45 -18.93 -9.13
N GLY A 124 15.74 -19.59 -10.26
CA GLY A 124 16.60 -20.76 -10.29
C GLY A 124 15.88 -22.03 -9.84
N LYS A 125 16.65 -23.09 -9.55
CA LYS A 125 16.11 -24.44 -9.22
C LYS A 125 15.87 -24.66 -7.73
N HIS A 126 16.67 -24.04 -6.88
CA HIS A 126 16.62 -24.22 -5.43
C HIS A 126 16.34 -22.87 -4.79
N VAL A 127 15.21 -22.78 -4.09
CA VAL A 127 14.76 -21.56 -3.42
C VAL A 127 14.79 -21.80 -1.92
N VAL A 128 15.38 -20.84 -1.20
CA VAL A 128 15.37 -20.80 0.27
C VAL A 128 14.62 -19.55 0.70
N VAL A 129 13.63 -19.72 1.56
CA VAL A 129 12.94 -18.60 2.22
C VAL A 129 13.56 -18.44 3.59
N VAL A 130 14.16 -17.28 3.85
CA VAL A 130 14.79 -16.98 5.13
C VAL A 130 13.83 -16.15 5.97
N ARG A 131 13.48 -16.66 7.16
CA ARG A 131 12.50 -16.13 8.13
C ARG A 131 11.04 -16.46 7.74
N GLY A 132 10.26 -16.94 8.70
CA GLY A 132 8.83 -17.20 8.57
C GLY A 132 8.06 -16.27 9.50
N GLY A 133 7.09 -15.54 8.95
CA GLY A 133 6.17 -14.66 9.65
C GLY A 133 4.75 -14.88 9.15
#